data_AF-A5HI03-F1
#
_entry.id   AF-A5HI03-F1
#
_cell.length_a   1.000
_cell.length_b   1.000
_cell.length_c   1.000
_cell.angle_alpha   90.00
_cell.angle_beta   90.00
_cell.angle_gamma   90.00
#
_symmetry.space_group_name_H-M   'P 1'
#
loop_
_entity.id
_entity.type
_entity.pdbx_description
1 polymer ?
#
loop_
_entity_poly.entity_id
_entity_poly.type
_entity_poly.pdbx_seq_one_letter_code
_entity_poly.pdbx_strand_id
1 'polypeptide(L)'
;MLSNFHILYLSENRLMVVPEGVFDNLVNLQKLYLYTNQLSALPVRMFDKLTQLTTLNLSENKLTALPAGVFDKLTLLAGLSLHDNQLKSIPRGSLL
;
A
#
# COMPACT_ATOMS: atom_id res chain seq x y z
N MET A 1 -19.17 15.59 8.02
CA MET A 1 -18.78 14.23 7.61
C MET A 1 -18.20 14.32 6.20
N LEU A 2 -16.88 14.25 6.05
CA LEU A 2 -16.21 14.31 4.74
C LEU A 2 -15.90 12.88 4.27
N SER A 3 -16.95 12.11 4.00
CA SER A 3 -16.85 10.71 3.57
C SER A 3 -16.90 10.65 2.05
N ASN A 4 -15.79 10.91 1.34
CA ASN A 4 -15.76 10.73 -0.13
C ASN A 4 -14.37 10.43 -0.75
N PHE A 5 -13.33 10.16 0.02
CA PHE A 5 -12.05 9.72 -0.58
C PHE A 5 -12.13 8.25 -0.99
N HIS A 6 -12.65 8.02 -2.19
CA HIS A 6 -12.59 6.72 -2.86
C HIS A 6 -11.18 6.44 -3.39
N ILE A 7 -10.40 7.50 -3.65
CA ILE A 7 -9.08 7.43 -4.25
C ILE A 7 -8.15 8.42 -3.54
N LEU A 8 -6.94 7.96 -3.20
CA LEU A 8 -5.87 8.79 -2.65
C LEU A 8 -4.65 8.71 -3.58
N TYR A 9 -4.24 9.87 -4.10
CA TYR A 9 -3.04 10.04 -4.91
C TYR A 9 -1.93 10.64 -4.05
N LEU A 10 -0.84 9.89 -3.88
CA LEU A 10 0.41 10.31 -3.24
C LEU A 10 1.63 9.98 -4.13
N SER A 11 1.38 9.64 -5.40
CA SER A 11 2.40 9.28 -6.37
C SER A 11 3.26 10.48 -6.79
N GLU A 12 4.41 10.20 -7.39
CA GLU A 12 5.31 11.21 -7.97
C GLU A 12 5.80 12.24 -6.94
N ASN A 13 6.07 11.74 -5.73
CA ASN A 13 6.60 12.52 -4.62
C ASN A 13 7.99 12.03 -4.22
N ARG A 14 8.50 12.56 -3.10
CA ARG A 14 9.79 12.13 -2.52
C ARG A 14 9.60 11.45 -1.18
N LEU A 15 8.48 10.75 -0.99
CA LEU A 15 8.19 10.07 0.26
C LEU A 15 9.23 8.96 0.47
N MET A 16 9.99 9.07 1.55
CA MET A 16 10.95 8.05 1.96
C MET A 16 10.37 7.08 2.98
N VAL A 17 9.39 7.55 3.75
CA VAL A 17 8.70 6.82 4.83
C VAL A 17 7.23 7.20 4.79
N VAL A 18 6.37 6.23 5.09
CA VAL A 18 4.98 6.48 5.45
C VAL A 18 4.81 6.15 6.94
N PRO A 19 4.38 7.11 7.78
CA PRO A 19 4.16 6.86 9.20
C PRO A 19 3.14 5.75 9.45
N GLU A 20 3.35 4.98 10.51
CA GLU A 20 2.39 3.97 10.95
C GLU A 20 1.03 4.62 11.26
N GLY A 21 -0.06 3.98 10.84
CA GLY A 21 -1.43 4.41 11.12
C GLY A 21 -1.94 5.60 10.30
N VAL A 22 -1.14 6.19 9.39
CA VAL A 22 -1.57 7.38 8.63
C VAL A 22 -2.81 7.14 7.77
N PHE A 23 -3.08 5.89 7.40
CA PHE A 23 -4.25 5.51 6.60
C PHE A 23 -5.39 4.88 7.41
N ASP A 24 -5.26 4.75 8.74
CA ASP A 24 -6.19 3.96 9.55
C ASP A 24 -7.63 4.49 9.54
N ASN A 25 -7.81 5.79 9.35
CA ASN A 25 -9.12 6.43 9.28
C ASN A 25 -9.74 6.41 7.87
N LEU A 26 -9.02 5.93 6.86
CA LEU A 26 -9.46 5.89 5.46
C LEU A 26 -10.19 4.57 5.14
N VAL A 27 -11.07 4.13 6.04
CA VAL A 27 -11.75 2.82 5.98
C VAL A 27 -12.59 2.59 4.71
N ASN A 28 -12.97 3.66 4.01
CA ASN A 28 -13.73 3.61 2.76
C ASN A 28 -12.86 3.79 1.50
N LEU A 29 -11.53 3.84 1.64
CA LEU A 29 -10.62 4.04 0.52
C LEU A 29 -10.64 2.83 -0.42
N GLN A 30 -10.83 3.08 -1.72
CA GLN A 30 -10.87 2.04 -2.74
C GLN A 30 -9.57 1.95 -3.53
N LYS A 31 -8.88 3.08 -3.73
CA LYS A 31 -7.63 3.12 -4.50
C LYS A 31 -6.57 3.94 -3.79
N LEU A 32 -5.38 3.39 -3.68
CA LEU A 32 -4.21 4.05 -3.10
C LEU A 32 -3.06 4.00 -4.09
N TYR A 33 -2.59 5.17 -4.52
CA TYR A 33 -1.47 5.32 -5.44
C TYR A 33 -0.28 5.95 -4.72
N LEU A 34 0.80 5.18 -4.58
CA LEU A 34 2.07 5.55 -3.94
C LEU A 34 3.26 5.38 -4.91
N TYR A 35 2.99 5.18 -6.20
CA TYR A 35 4.04 4.93 -7.20
C TYR A 35 4.97 6.13 -7.42
N THR A 36 6.17 5.88 -7.92
CA THR A 36 7.21 6.91 -8.16
C THR A 36 7.48 7.71 -6.86
N ASN A 37 7.90 6.99 -5.82
CA ASN A 37 8.36 7.54 -4.55
C ASN A 37 9.72 6.92 -4.18
N GLN A 38 10.15 7.07 -2.92
CA GLN A 38 11.43 6.56 -2.44
C GLN A 38 11.28 5.63 -1.23
N LEU A 39 10.11 4.98 -1.10
CA LEU A 39 9.80 4.11 0.03
C LEU A 39 10.75 2.91 0.02
N SER A 40 11.50 2.72 1.11
CA SER A 40 12.42 1.59 1.28
C SER A 40 11.85 0.45 2.11
N ALA A 41 10.82 0.74 2.90
CA ALA A 41 10.11 -0.22 3.75
C ALA A 41 8.65 0.24 3.97
N LEU A 42 7.81 -0.71 4.42
CA LEU A 42 6.42 -0.47 4.83
C LEU A 42 6.24 -0.92 6.28
N PRO A 43 5.45 -0.19 7.10
CA PRO A 43 4.99 -0.69 8.39
C PRO A 43 4.21 -2.01 8.25
N VAL A 44 4.31 -2.90 9.24
CA VAL A 44 3.73 -4.26 9.21
C VAL A 44 2.21 -4.25 8.97
N ARG A 45 1.50 -3.27 9.55
CA ARG A 45 0.03 -3.17 9.54
C ARG A 45 -0.49 -1.98 8.75
N MET A 46 0.32 -1.48 7.82
CA MET A 46 0.09 -0.22 7.10
C MET A 46 -1.29 -0.13 6.43
N PHE A 47 -1.85 -1.27 6.00
CA PHE A 47 -3.09 -1.31 5.24
C PHE A 47 -4.22 -2.07 5.96
N ASP A 48 -4.05 -2.44 7.24
CA ASP A 48 -4.98 -3.32 7.98
C ASP A 48 -6.42 -2.79 8.05
N LYS A 49 -6.60 -1.46 7.97
CA LYS A 49 -7.92 -0.80 8.04
C LYS A 49 -8.54 -0.54 6.67
N LEU A 50 -7.83 -0.77 5.57
CA LEU A 50 -8.27 -0.46 4.21
C LEU A 50 -9.03 -1.65 3.60
N THR A 51 -10.03 -2.18 4.29
CA THR A 51 -10.76 -3.40 3.87
C THR A 51 -11.55 -3.22 2.58
N GLN A 52 -11.82 -1.96 2.19
CA GLN A 52 -12.50 -1.61 0.93
C GLN A 52 -11.54 -1.37 -0.24
N LEU A 53 -10.22 -1.55 -0.06
CA LEU A 53 -9.22 -1.26 -1.07
C LEU A 53 -9.28 -2.30 -2.19
N THR A 54 -9.47 -1.83 -3.42
CA THR A 54 -9.49 -2.64 -4.65
C THR A 54 -8.23 -2.46 -5.49
N THR A 55 -7.53 -1.33 -5.34
CA THR A 55 -6.28 -1.04 -6.07
C THR A 55 -5.22 -0.46 -5.14
N LEU A 56 -4.03 -1.07 -5.14
CA LEU A 56 -2.84 -0.57 -4.46
C LEU A 56 -1.68 -0.52 -5.46
N ASN A 57 -1.14 0.67 -5.70
CA ASN A 57 0.05 0.83 -6.51
C ASN A 57 1.24 1.32 -5.67
N LEU A 58 2.25 0.46 -5.55
CA LEU A 58 3.53 0.68 -4.86
C LEU A 58 4.71 0.57 -5.84
N SER A 59 4.47 0.58 -7.16
CA SER A 59 5.53 0.48 -8.16
C SER A 59 6.52 1.64 -8.09
N GLU A 60 7.68 1.48 -8.72
CA GLU A 60 8.68 2.56 -8.82
C GLU A 60 9.04 3.15 -7.45
N ASN A 61 9.35 2.27 -6.51
CA ASN A 61 9.82 2.61 -5.16
C ASN A 61 11.15 1.88 -4.90
N LYS A 62 11.63 1.87 -3.66
CA LYS A 62 12.90 1.24 -3.26
C LYS A 62 12.68 0.09 -2.28
N LEU A 63 11.50 -0.53 -2.29
CA LEU A 63 11.16 -1.60 -1.35
C LEU A 63 12.07 -2.80 -1.58
N THR A 64 12.76 -3.23 -0.52
CA THR A 64 13.69 -4.38 -0.56
C THR A 64 13.05 -5.67 -0.03
N ALA A 65 12.04 -5.52 0.82
CA ALA A 65 11.22 -6.60 1.35
C ALA A 65 9.81 -6.08 1.63
N LEU A 66 8.87 -7.01 1.79
CA LEU A 66 7.52 -6.74 2.27
C LEU A 66 7.34 -7.43 3.63
N PRO A 67 6.74 -6.76 4.63
CA PRO A 67 6.37 -7.44 5.87
C PRO A 67 5.45 -8.62 5.58
N ALA A 68 5.62 -9.72 6.33
CA ALA A 68 4.72 -10.86 6.23
C ALA A 68 3.30 -10.42 6.59
N GLY A 69 2.34 -10.78 5.74
CA GLY A 69 0.93 -10.49 5.95
C GLY A 69 0.50 -9.02 5.74
N VAL A 70 1.37 -8.15 5.18
CA VAL A 70 1.06 -6.71 4.99
C VAL A 70 -0.19 -6.44 4.12
N PHE A 71 -0.67 -7.45 3.39
CA PHE A 71 -1.87 -7.36 2.55
C PHE A 71 -3.05 -8.23 3.03
N ASP A 72 -2.91 -8.97 4.13
CA ASP A 72 -3.89 -10.00 4.55
C ASP A 72 -5.30 -9.44 4.82
N LYS A 73 -5.40 -8.15 5.15
CA LYS A 73 -6.70 -7.47 5.40
C LYS A 73 -7.32 -6.87 4.16
N LEU A 74 -6.61 -6.86 3.03
CA LEU A 74 -7.08 -6.29 1.77
C LEU A 74 -7.91 -7.33 0.99
N THR A 75 -8.98 -7.81 1.62
CA THR A 75 -9.81 -8.91 1.09
C THR A 75 -10.51 -8.61 -0.23
N LEU A 76 -10.58 -7.34 -0.63
CA LEU A 76 -11.18 -6.89 -1.89
C LEU A 76 -10.12 -6.44 -2.92
N LEU A 77 -8.83 -6.64 -2.65
CA LEU A 77 -7.76 -6.18 -3.52
C LEU A 77 -7.77 -6.95 -4.85
N ALA A 78 -8.03 -6.24 -5.94
CA ALA A 78 -8.04 -6.79 -7.29
C ALA A 78 -6.79 -6.41 -8.09
N GLY A 79 -6.16 -5.28 -7.74
CA GLY A 79 -4.97 -4.79 -8.41
C GLY A 79 -3.86 -4.45 -7.42
N LEU A 80 -2.72 -5.14 -7.55
CA LEU A 80 -1.49 -4.86 -6.81
C LEU A 80 -0.35 -4.64 -7.79
N SER A 81 0.32 -3.49 -7.70
CA SER A 81 1.50 -3.19 -8.52
C SER A 81 2.72 -2.97 -7.64
N LEU A 82 3.76 -3.78 -7.89
CA LEU A 82 5.02 -3.82 -7.14
C LEU A 82 6.26 -3.78 -8.03
N HIS A 83 6.09 -3.67 -9.36
CA HIS A 83 7.21 -3.60 -10.30
C HIS A 83 8.11 -2.39 -10.03
N ASP A 84 9.34 -2.42 -10.53
CA ASP A 84 10.34 -1.37 -10.30
C ASP A 84 10.58 -1.04 -8.82
N ASN A 85 10.57 -2.10 -7.99
CA ASN A 85 11.13 -2.12 -6.65
C ASN A 85 12.39 -3.00 -6.62
N GLN A 86 12.97 -3.20 -5.43
CA GLN A 86 14.17 -4.02 -5.20
C GLN A 86 13.84 -5.32 -4.46
N LEU A 87 12.61 -5.81 -4.63
CA LEU A 87 12.10 -7.00 -3.95
C LEU A 87 12.80 -8.25 -4.46
N LYS A 88 13.42 -9.01 -3.55
CA LYS A 88 14.02 -10.32 -3.87
C LYS A 88 13.03 -11.48 -3.81
N SER A 89 11.96 -11.31 -3.05
CA SER A 89 10.93 -12.32 -2.82
C SER A 89 9.64 -11.65 -2.38
N ILE A 90 8.52 -12.31 -2.64
CA ILE A 90 7.21 -11.96 -2.08
C ILE A 90 6.93 -12.91 -0.90
N PRO A 91 6.52 -12.40 0.28
CA PRO A 91 6.15 -13.27 1.40
C PRO A 91 5.00 -14.22 1.04
N ARG A 92 5.01 -15.42 1.61
CA ARG A 92 3.85 -16.33 1.51
C ARG A 92 2.62 -15.65 2.13
N GLY A 93 1.45 -15.79 1.48
CA GLY A 93 0.20 -15.19 1.93
C GLY A 93 -0.09 -13.80 1.34
N SER A 94 0.88 -13.13 0.73
CA SER A 94 0.69 -11.79 0.14
C SER A 94 -0.24 -11.72 -1.08
N LEU A 95 -0.76 -12.86 -1.57
CA LEU A 95 -1.56 -12.98 -2.80
C LEU A 95 -2.72 -13.98 -2.67
N LEU A 96 -3.04 -14.45 -1.46
CA LEU A 96 -4.05 -15.49 -1.21
C LEU A 96 -5.06 -15.06 -0.15
#